data_AF-A0AAJ6DH27-F1
#
_entry.id   AF-A0AAJ6DH27-F1
#
_cell.length_a   1.000
_cell.length_b   1.000
_cell.length_c   1.000
_cell.angle_alpha   90.00
_cell.angle_beta   90.00
_cell.angle_gamma   90.00
#
_symmetry.space_group_name_H-M   'P 1'
#
loop_
_entity.id
_entity.type
_entity.pdbx_description
1 polymer ?
#
loop_
_entity_poly.entity_id
_entity_poly.type
_entity_poly.pdbx_seq_one_letter_code
_entity_poly.pdbx_strand_id
1 'polypeptide(L)'
;MRRGLVHLIAWLLATGAAVTLSWWGVHTVMAGTAYDAPRALPITAADASVRDGDGSGAEEESLASSTSRPSPSASPSTSPSPEPSKTSEKPDPAPSDPAPPSAPKTPSDPAPTASGEVKSYDTDGGRAVFDLGTASASLVSATPGAGWSMQVWKTESWIRVEFTSGADRVSVFCTWHDGPPRVEIGTY
;
A
#
# COMPACT_ATOMS: atom_id res chain seq x y z
N MET A 1 -40.35 -7.61 38.27
CA MET A 1 -39.57 -8.38 37.27
C MET A 1 -39.79 -7.94 35.82
N ARG A 2 -41.01 -7.60 35.37
CA ARG A 2 -41.29 -7.19 33.98
C ARG A 2 -40.55 -5.92 33.49
N ARG A 3 -40.27 -4.97 34.38
CA ARG A 3 -39.63 -3.68 34.02
C ARG A 3 -38.15 -3.81 33.63
N GLY A 4 -37.41 -4.75 34.23
CA GLY A 4 -36.00 -5.01 33.87
C GLY A 4 -35.87 -5.67 32.49
N LEU A 5 -36.81 -6.56 32.15
CA LEU A 5 -36.83 -7.23 30.85
C LEU A 5 -37.09 -6.23 29.70
N VAL A 6 -37.99 -5.26 29.91
CA VAL A 6 -38.28 -4.23 28.90
C VAL A 6 -37.08 -3.32 28.66
N HIS A 7 -36.32 -2.97 29.71
CA HIS A 7 -35.10 -2.17 29.55
C HIS A 7 -33.99 -2.92 28.84
N LEU A 8 -33.81 -4.22 29.11
CA LEU A 8 -32.84 -5.03 28.37
C LEU A 8 -33.22 -5.17 26.89
N ILE A 9 -34.50 -5.41 26.58
CA ILE A 9 -34.96 -5.50 25.18
C ILE A 9 -34.79 -4.16 24.47
N ALA A 10 -35.15 -3.04 25.12
CA ALA A 10 -34.96 -1.70 24.56
C ALA A 10 -33.48 -1.39 24.31
N TRP A 11 -32.60 -1.77 25.25
CA TRP A 11 -31.17 -1.59 25.11
C TRP A 11 -30.60 -2.42 23.95
N LEU A 12 -31.01 -3.69 23.83
CA LEU A 12 -30.60 -4.55 22.72
C LEU A 12 -31.09 -4.02 21.37
N LEU A 13 -32.33 -3.55 21.28
CA LEU A 13 -32.87 -2.94 20.05
C LEU A 13 -32.11 -1.66 19.67
N ALA A 14 -31.83 -0.79 20.63
CA ALA A 14 -31.07 0.44 20.37
C ALA A 14 -29.66 0.14 19.85
N THR A 15 -28.97 -0.82 20.45
CA THR A 15 -27.61 -1.20 20.04
C THR A 15 -27.61 -1.90 18.68
N GLY A 16 -28.60 -2.76 18.43
CA GLY A 16 -28.78 -3.40 17.12
C GLY A 16 -29.01 -2.37 16.01
N ALA A 17 -29.86 -1.37 16.25
CA ALA A 17 -30.11 -0.29 15.30
C ALA A 17 -28.87 0.58 15.03
N ALA A 18 -28.05 0.84 16.06
CA ALA A 18 -26.80 1.59 15.89
C ALA A 18 -25.78 0.81 15.02
N VAL A 19 -25.66 -0.50 15.24
CA VAL A 19 -24.75 -1.36 14.47
C VAL A 19 -25.21 -1.47 13.01
N THR A 20 -26.51 -1.63 12.76
CA THR A 20 -27.02 -1.72 11.38
C THR A 20 -26.84 -0.41 10.63
N LEU A 21 -27.07 0.74 11.26
CA LEU A 21 -26.82 2.05 10.66
C LEU A 21 -25.32 2.29 10.39
N SER A 22 -24.43 1.88 11.30
CA SER A 22 -22.99 1.98 11.10
C SER A 22 -22.50 1.11 9.93
N TRP A 23 -23.00 -0.13 9.84
CA TRP A 23 -22.72 -1.02 8.72
C TRP A 23 -23.21 -0.43 7.39
N TRP A 24 -24.46 0.05 7.35
CA TRP A 24 -25.04 0.63 6.14
C TRP A 24 -24.26 1.87 5.68
N GLY A 25 -23.87 2.75 6.59
CA GLY A 25 -23.10 3.97 6.25
C GLY A 25 -21.70 3.67 5.69
N VAL A 26 -20.98 2.69 6.25
CA VAL A 26 -19.66 2.30 5.74
C VAL A 26 -19.78 1.58 4.39
N HIS A 27 -20.78 0.70 4.25
CA HIS A 27 -20.96 -0.08 3.03
C HIS A 27 -21.40 0.80 1.85
N THR A 28 -22.21 1.83 2.06
CA THR A 28 -22.62 2.76 0.98
C THR A 28 -21.47 3.62 0.48
N VAL A 29 -20.57 4.08 1.35
CA VAL A 29 -19.37 4.82 0.94
C VAL A 29 -18.44 3.93 0.10
N MET A 30 -18.25 2.67 0.51
CA MET A 30 -17.44 1.73 -0.28
C MET A 30 -18.11 1.32 -1.59
N ALA A 31 -19.43 1.15 -1.62
CA ALA A 31 -20.17 0.85 -2.85
C ALA A 31 -20.27 2.07 -3.80
N GLY A 32 -20.17 3.29 -3.27
CA GLY A 32 -20.21 4.55 -4.02
C GLY A 32 -18.91 4.87 -4.77
N THR A 33 -17.81 4.15 -4.51
CA THR A 33 -16.57 4.27 -5.30
C THR A 33 -16.55 3.25 -6.44
N ALA A 34 -17.63 3.20 -7.23
CA ALA A 34 -17.58 2.63 -8.57
C ALA A 34 -16.55 3.45 -9.35
N TYR A 35 -15.32 2.98 -9.28
CA TYR A 35 -14.17 3.41 -10.03
C TYR A 35 -14.56 3.39 -11.51
N ASP A 36 -14.68 4.56 -12.12
CA ASP A 36 -14.84 4.68 -13.56
C ASP A 36 -13.52 4.22 -14.19
N ALA A 37 -13.49 2.96 -14.62
CA ALA A 37 -12.35 2.43 -15.34
C ALA A 37 -12.18 3.28 -16.61
N PRO A 38 -10.98 3.83 -16.88
CA PRO A 38 -10.79 4.70 -18.03
C PRO A 38 -11.16 3.94 -19.30
N ARG A 39 -12.26 4.34 -19.93
CA ARG A 39 -12.66 3.80 -21.23
C ARG A 39 -11.62 4.24 -22.25
N ALA A 40 -10.85 3.27 -22.73
CA ALA A 40 -10.01 3.45 -23.90
C ALA A 40 -10.91 3.81 -25.09
N LEU A 41 -10.79 5.06 -25.55
CA LEU A 41 -11.34 5.48 -26.83
C LEU A 41 -10.55 4.76 -27.93
N PRO A 42 -11.19 3.97 -28.81
CA PRO A 42 -10.51 3.44 -29.98
C PRO A 42 -10.15 4.63 -30.88
N ILE A 43 -8.86 4.91 -31.03
CA ILE A 43 -8.36 5.71 -32.13
C ILE A 43 -8.60 4.87 -33.38
N THR A 44 -9.72 5.09 -34.07
CA THR A 44 -9.85 4.73 -35.48
C THR A 44 -8.84 5.61 -36.20
N ALA A 45 -7.63 5.08 -36.36
CA ALA A 45 -6.69 5.57 -37.36
C ALA A 45 -7.43 5.45 -38.69
N ALA A 46 -7.86 6.60 -39.21
CA ALA A 46 -8.21 6.75 -40.60
C ALA A 46 -6.91 6.56 -41.42
N ASP A 47 -6.58 5.31 -41.69
CA ASP A 47 -5.66 4.94 -42.77
C ASP A 47 -6.48 4.18 -43.81
N ALA A 48 -7.15 4.95 -44.67
CA ALA A 48 -7.54 4.52 -45.99
C ALA A 48 -6.97 5.61 -46.91
N SER A 49 -5.88 5.34 -47.62
CA SER A 49 -5.89 4.76 -48.96
C SER A 49 -4.42 4.73 -49.43
N VAL A 50 -3.93 3.77 -50.20
CA VAL A 50 -4.24 3.57 -51.62
C VAL A 50 -3.76 2.18 -52.06
N ARG A 51 -4.69 1.35 -52.56
CA ARG A 51 -4.53 0.52 -53.77
C ARG A 51 -5.91 0.18 -54.33
N ASP A 52 -6.26 0.90 -55.38
CA ASP A 52 -7.01 0.51 -56.58
C ASP A 52 -8.25 -0.40 -56.45
N GLY A 53 -9.42 0.15 -56.82
CA GLY A 53 -10.52 -0.64 -57.36
C GLY A 53 -11.94 -0.11 -57.09
N ASP A 54 -12.44 0.71 -58.01
CA ASP A 54 -13.83 0.76 -58.52
C ASP A 54 -15.03 1.03 -57.57
N GLY A 55 -15.81 2.09 -57.86
CA GLY A 55 -17.24 2.17 -57.48
C GLY A 55 -17.72 3.36 -56.62
N SER A 56 -17.93 4.52 -57.24
CA SER A 56 -19.04 5.49 -57.03
C SER A 56 -19.61 5.80 -55.63
N GLY A 57 -19.52 7.08 -55.22
CA GLY A 57 -20.45 7.73 -54.28
C GLY A 57 -19.85 8.99 -53.65
N ALA A 58 -20.59 10.10 -53.68
CA ALA A 58 -20.29 11.45 -53.18
C ALA A 58 -19.62 11.47 -51.78
N GLU A 59 -18.85 12.47 -51.36
CA GLU A 59 -19.07 13.90 -51.44
C GLU A 59 -17.76 14.67 -51.14
N GLU A 60 -17.54 15.72 -51.91
CA GLU A 60 -16.46 16.68 -51.78
C GLU A 60 -16.73 17.62 -50.59
N GLU A 61 -15.78 17.79 -49.67
CA GLU A 61 -15.46 19.16 -49.25
C GLU A 61 -14.00 19.24 -48.78
N SER A 62 -13.27 20.02 -49.53
CA SER A 62 -11.88 20.37 -49.33
C SER A 62 -11.81 21.59 -48.42
N LEU A 63 -10.97 21.56 -47.39
CA LEU A 63 -10.43 22.77 -46.78
C LEU A 63 -9.05 22.46 -46.21
N ALA A 64 -8.06 22.60 -47.09
CA ALA A 64 -6.67 22.75 -46.72
C ALA A 64 -6.47 24.07 -45.96
N SER A 65 -5.66 24.06 -44.90
CA SER A 65 -4.76 25.18 -44.62
C SER A 65 -3.59 24.77 -43.75
N SER A 66 -2.42 24.90 -44.37
CA SER A 66 -1.07 24.94 -43.84
C SER A 66 -0.92 25.82 -42.59
N THR A 67 0.08 25.53 -41.75
CA THR A 67 1.30 26.38 -41.64
C THR A 67 2.05 26.15 -40.31
N SER A 68 3.36 25.94 -40.47
CA SER A 68 4.48 26.25 -39.56
C SER A 68 4.85 25.34 -38.39
N ARG A 69 6.01 24.69 -38.60
CA ARG A 69 7.03 24.37 -37.59
C ARG A 69 7.88 25.63 -37.32
N PRO A 70 8.43 25.81 -36.10
CA PRO A 70 9.89 25.65 -35.98
C PRO A 70 10.34 24.90 -34.71
N SER A 71 11.64 24.64 -34.69
CA SER A 71 12.41 23.70 -33.86
C SER A 71 12.97 24.34 -32.56
N PRO A 72 13.85 23.67 -31.77
CA PRO A 72 13.94 23.81 -30.31
C PRO A 72 14.93 24.89 -29.83
N SER A 73 14.89 25.28 -28.55
CA SER A 73 16.03 25.97 -27.92
C SER A 73 16.05 25.87 -26.39
N ALA A 74 17.24 26.11 -25.86
CA ALA A 74 17.84 25.67 -24.61
C ALA A 74 17.47 26.45 -23.33
N SER A 75 17.89 25.88 -22.19
CA SER A 75 18.05 26.42 -20.81
C SER A 75 18.75 27.80 -20.74
N PRO A 76 19.02 28.43 -19.56
CA PRO A 76 18.71 28.12 -18.15
C PRO A 76 18.13 29.32 -17.37
N SER A 77 17.85 29.20 -16.06
CA SER A 77 17.84 30.36 -15.17
C SER A 77 18.28 30.02 -13.75
N THR A 78 19.10 30.93 -13.26
CA THR A 78 20.00 30.94 -12.12
C THR A 78 19.33 31.36 -10.81
N SER A 79 19.93 30.88 -9.70
CA SER A 79 19.79 31.30 -8.29
C SER A 79 19.90 32.82 -8.08
N PRO A 80 19.46 33.41 -6.94
CA PRO A 80 20.28 33.41 -5.72
C PRO A 80 19.53 33.35 -4.36
N SER A 81 20.26 32.84 -3.35
CA SER A 81 20.01 32.98 -1.89
C SER A 81 20.38 34.41 -1.39
N PRO A 82 19.93 34.82 -0.19
CA PRO A 82 20.90 34.91 0.91
C PRO A 82 20.41 34.54 2.34
N GLU A 83 21.40 34.06 3.12
CA GLU A 83 21.63 33.82 4.56
C GLU A 83 21.36 35.04 5.50
N PRO A 84 21.74 35.08 6.81
CA PRO A 84 22.12 34.05 7.81
C PRO A 84 21.55 34.28 9.24
N SER A 85 21.78 33.33 10.17
CA SER A 85 22.22 33.65 11.54
C SER A 85 22.87 32.44 12.22
N LYS A 86 24.14 32.64 12.59
CA LYS A 86 25.03 31.71 13.32
C LYS A 86 24.93 31.95 14.82
N THR A 87 25.25 30.94 15.62
CA THR A 87 26.17 30.91 16.80
C THR A 87 25.86 29.62 17.58
N SER A 88 26.62 28.55 17.36
CA SER A 88 27.77 28.10 18.18
C SER A 88 27.44 27.82 19.64
N GLU A 89 27.45 26.54 20.03
CA GLU A 89 28.25 26.11 21.18
C GLU A 89 28.52 24.59 21.13
N LYS A 90 29.80 24.24 21.23
CA LYS A 90 30.32 22.88 21.45
C LYS A 90 30.76 22.83 22.91
N PRO A 91 30.50 21.73 23.63
CA PRO A 91 31.61 20.98 24.23
C PRO A 91 31.44 19.46 24.12
N ASP A 92 32.55 18.79 23.79
CA ASP A 92 32.92 17.43 24.19
C ASP A 92 34.22 17.61 25.00
N PRO A 93 34.60 16.82 26.02
CA PRO A 93 34.53 15.35 25.98
C PRO A 93 34.31 14.55 27.29
N ALA A 94 34.05 13.24 27.10
CA ALA A 94 34.50 12.08 27.91
C ALA A 94 33.60 11.55 29.07
N PRO A 95 33.85 10.33 29.59
CA PRO A 95 33.07 9.13 29.33
C PRO A 95 32.32 8.63 30.58
N SER A 96 31.11 8.11 30.41
CA SER A 96 30.39 7.44 31.48
C SER A 96 29.88 6.08 30.99
N ASP A 97 30.23 5.06 31.76
CA ASP A 97 29.92 3.65 31.60
C ASP A 97 28.50 3.35 31.07
N PRO A 98 28.35 2.37 30.15
CA PRO A 98 27.04 1.86 29.80
C PRO A 98 26.49 1.03 30.96
N ALA A 99 25.51 1.60 31.67
CA ALA A 99 24.57 0.79 32.45
C ALA A 99 23.90 -0.21 31.49
N PRO A 100 23.74 -1.49 31.87
CA PRO A 100 23.18 -2.50 30.98
C PRO A 100 21.73 -2.11 30.63
N PRO A 101 21.32 -2.17 29.34
CA PRO A 101 19.93 -1.99 29.00
C PRO A 101 19.12 -3.07 29.71
N SER A 102 18.11 -2.62 30.47
CA SER A 102 17.11 -3.49 31.07
C SER A 102 16.53 -4.39 29.99
N ALA A 103 16.60 -5.69 30.22
CA ALA A 103 16.06 -6.73 29.34
C ALA A 103 14.63 -6.37 28.88
N PRO A 104 14.29 -6.56 27.59
CA PRO A 104 12.91 -6.46 27.16
C PRO A 104 12.09 -7.48 27.95
N LYS A 105 11.02 -7.00 28.59
CA LYS A 105 10.04 -7.86 29.25
C LYS A 105 9.50 -8.83 28.19
N THR A 106 9.77 -10.11 28.37
CA THR A 106 9.17 -11.21 27.61
C THR A 106 7.65 -11.02 27.68
N PRO A 107 6.93 -10.82 26.55
CA PRO A 107 5.50 -11.01 26.58
C PRO A 107 5.25 -12.49 26.83
N SER A 108 4.54 -12.80 27.92
CA SER A 108 4.04 -14.15 28.15
C SER A 108 3.15 -14.53 26.98
N ASP A 109 3.60 -15.50 26.20
CA ASP A 109 2.88 -16.08 25.07
C ASP A 109 1.57 -16.71 25.57
N PRO A 110 0.39 -16.31 25.05
CA PRO A 110 -0.81 -17.10 25.24
C PRO A 110 -0.68 -18.35 24.38
N ALA A 111 -0.48 -19.52 25.01
CA ALA A 111 -0.36 -20.80 24.31
C ALA A 111 -1.48 -20.98 23.26
N PRO A 112 -1.15 -20.99 21.95
CA PRO A 112 -2.17 -21.24 20.94
C PRO A 112 -2.38 -22.75 20.82
N THR A 113 -3.61 -23.20 21.00
CA THR A 113 -4.08 -24.56 20.66
C THR A 113 -4.19 -24.78 19.14
N ALA A 114 -3.39 -24.07 18.35
CA ALA A 114 -3.31 -24.18 16.90
C ALA A 114 -1.93 -24.71 16.57
N SER A 115 -1.85 -25.78 15.76
CA SER A 115 -0.61 -26.49 15.41
C SER A 115 0.35 -25.69 14.51
N GLY A 116 0.34 -24.36 14.57
CA GLY A 116 1.17 -23.45 13.79
C GLY A 116 2.44 -23.03 14.54
N GLU A 117 3.51 -22.79 13.78
CA GLU A 117 4.78 -22.29 14.27
C GLU A 117 4.90 -20.79 14.00
N VAL A 118 4.97 -19.98 15.05
CA VAL A 118 5.16 -18.53 14.92
C VAL A 118 6.64 -18.22 14.65
N LYS A 119 6.94 -17.62 13.49
CA LYS A 119 8.29 -17.19 13.08
C LYS A 119 8.37 -15.70 12.86
N SER A 120 9.39 -15.08 13.43
CA SER A 120 9.76 -13.70 13.18
C SER A 120 10.91 -13.58 12.18
N TYR A 121 10.79 -12.64 11.26
CA TYR A 121 11.77 -12.29 10.24
C TYR A 121 12.19 -10.84 10.43
N ASP A 122 13.42 -10.66 10.89
CA ASP A 122 14.06 -9.37 11.02
C ASP A 122 14.77 -9.00 9.71
N THR A 123 14.58 -7.76 9.29
CA THR A 123 15.18 -7.20 8.07
C THR A 123 15.61 -5.76 8.32
N ASP A 124 16.41 -5.19 7.43
CA ASP A 124 16.80 -3.78 7.49
C ASP A 124 15.58 -2.84 7.49
N GLY A 125 14.49 -3.27 6.83
CA GLY A 125 13.26 -2.49 6.72
C GLY A 125 12.31 -2.61 7.90
N GLY A 126 12.52 -3.56 8.80
CA GLY A 126 11.63 -3.84 9.93
C GLY A 126 11.49 -5.32 10.23
N ARG A 127 10.48 -5.65 11.04
CA ARG A 127 10.18 -7.01 11.48
C ARG A 127 8.83 -7.47 10.93
N ALA A 128 8.77 -8.66 10.35
CA ALA A 128 7.53 -9.35 10.00
C ALA A 128 7.41 -10.66 10.80
N VAL A 129 6.24 -10.96 11.34
CA VAL A 129 5.97 -12.17 12.12
C VAL A 129 4.80 -12.91 11.49
N PHE A 130 5.03 -14.18 11.16
CA PHE A 130 4.02 -15.06 10.58
C PHE A 130 3.75 -16.22 11.52
N ASP A 131 2.50 -16.66 11.58
CA ASP A 131 2.13 -17.96 12.10
C ASP A 131 2.04 -18.92 10.90
N LEU A 132 2.92 -19.92 10.89
CA LEU A 132 3.06 -20.88 9.81
C LEU A 132 2.38 -22.19 10.20
N GLY A 133 1.21 -22.45 9.62
CA GLY A 133 0.55 -23.74 9.72
C GLY A 133 1.12 -24.77 8.75
N THR A 134 0.51 -25.96 8.72
CA THR A 134 0.95 -27.05 7.84
C THR A 134 0.65 -26.78 6.36
N ALA A 135 -0.43 -26.04 6.06
CA ALA A 135 -0.90 -25.79 4.68
C ALA A 135 -1.23 -24.32 4.38
N SER A 136 -1.15 -23.43 5.37
CA SER A 136 -1.43 -22.01 5.23
C SER A 136 -0.66 -21.20 6.25
N ALA A 137 -0.53 -19.89 6.01
CA ALA A 137 0.10 -18.98 6.96
C ALA A 137 -0.75 -17.74 7.19
N SER A 138 -0.60 -17.13 8.37
CA SER A 138 -1.19 -15.85 8.69
C SER A 138 -0.11 -14.85 9.12
N LEU A 139 -0.32 -13.57 8.82
CA LEU A 139 0.54 -12.51 9.32
C LEU A 139 0.07 -12.10 10.71
N VAL A 140 0.90 -12.34 11.72
CA VAL A 140 0.66 -11.99 13.12
C VAL A 140 0.95 -10.52 13.35
N SER A 141 2.12 -10.04 12.92
CA SER A 141 2.51 -8.65 13.02
C SER A 141 3.50 -8.26 11.93
N ALA A 142 3.52 -6.97 11.60
CA ALA A 142 4.58 -6.38 10.79
C ALA A 142 4.83 -4.97 11.31
N THR A 143 6.09 -4.62 11.53
CA THR A 143 6.48 -3.34 12.14
C THR A 143 7.66 -2.78 11.36
N PRO A 144 7.49 -1.64 10.67
CA PRO A 144 8.61 -1.02 9.96
C PRO A 144 9.68 -0.51 10.93
N GLY A 145 10.92 -0.52 10.47
CA GLY A 145 12.01 0.20 11.12
C GLY A 145 11.84 1.72 11.01
N ALA A 146 12.58 2.47 11.81
CA ALA A 146 12.57 3.92 11.76
C ALA A 146 12.99 4.42 10.36
N GLY A 147 12.21 5.33 9.77
CA GLY A 147 12.46 5.85 8.42
C GLY A 147 11.95 4.95 7.29
N TRP A 148 11.44 3.76 7.60
CA TRP A 148 10.84 2.84 6.63
C TRP A 148 9.31 2.95 6.64
N SER A 149 8.72 2.80 5.46
CA SER A 149 7.27 2.66 5.27
C SER A 149 6.94 1.21 4.95
N MET A 150 5.79 0.74 5.40
CA MET A 150 5.39 -0.66 5.27
C MET A 150 4.10 -0.79 4.45
N GLN A 151 4.06 -1.78 3.56
CA GLN A 151 2.88 -2.22 2.84
C GLN A 151 2.70 -3.73 2.98
N VAL A 152 1.44 -4.17 3.02
CA VAL A 152 1.09 -5.58 3.18
C VAL A 152 0.04 -5.95 2.15
N TRP A 153 0.29 -7.03 1.40
CA TRP A 153 -0.66 -7.65 0.50
C TRP A 153 -0.93 -9.08 0.96
N LYS A 154 -2.21 -9.46 0.97
CA LYS A 154 -2.65 -10.79 1.41
C LYS A 154 -3.59 -11.38 0.37
N THR A 155 -3.47 -12.68 0.15
CA THR A 155 -4.35 -13.48 -0.70
C THR A 155 -4.53 -14.86 -0.04
N GLU A 156 -5.32 -15.73 -0.65
CA GLU A 156 -5.60 -17.08 -0.15
C GLU A 156 -4.36 -17.98 -0.04
N SER A 157 -3.32 -17.72 -0.84
CA SER A 157 -2.16 -18.62 -0.95
C SER A 157 -0.80 -17.94 -0.77
N TRP A 158 -0.81 -16.66 -0.38
CA TRP A 158 0.40 -15.89 -0.12
C TRP A 158 0.14 -14.59 0.65
N ILE A 159 1.19 -14.12 1.32
CA ILE A 159 1.25 -12.81 1.99
C ILE A 159 2.60 -12.18 1.67
N ARG A 160 2.58 -10.92 1.20
CA ARG A 160 3.78 -10.12 0.98
C ARG A 160 3.79 -8.93 1.92
N VAL A 161 4.88 -8.76 2.65
CA VAL A 161 5.20 -7.54 3.39
C VAL A 161 6.33 -6.85 2.65
N GLU A 162 6.19 -5.56 2.39
CA GLU A 162 7.23 -4.74 1.78
C GLU A 162 7.54 -3.55 2.67
N PHE A 163 8.83 -3.35 2.91
CA PHE A 163 9.38 -2.21 3.61
C PHE A 163 10.13 -1.35 2.61
N THR A 164 9.91 -0.03 2.69
CA THR A 164 10.41 0.94 1.71
C THR A 164 11.04 2.13 2.43
N SER A 165 12.26 2.52 2.07
CA SER A 165 12.93 3.72 2.59
C SER A 165 13.68 4.41 1.44
N GLY A 166 13.16 5.53 0.95
CA GLY A 166 13.75 6.22 -0.21
C GLY A 166 13.81 5.31 -1.44
N ALA A 167 15.03 4.97 -1.88
CA ALA A 167 15.29 4.02 -2.97
C ALA A 167 15.37 2.56 -2.51
N ASP A 168 15.63 2.32 -1.22
CA ASP A 168 15.82 0.97 -0.69
C ASP A 168 14.49 0.26 -0.48
N ARG A 169 14.48 -1.04 -0.77
CA ARG A 169 13.30 -1.88 -0.62
C ARG A 169 13.65 -3.24 -0.07
N VAL A 170 12.79 -3.74 0.82
CA VAL A 170 12.86 -5.09 1.37
C VAL A 170 11.50 -5.74 1.24
N SER A 171 11.44 -6.95 0.72
CA SER A 171 10.22 -7.75 0.66
C SER A 171 10.39 -9.05 1.46
N VAL A 172 9.43 -9.31 2.34
CA VAL A 172 9.25 -10.59 3.02
C VAL A 172 8.00 -11.23 2.44
N PHE A 173 8.18 -12.32 1.68
CA PHE A 173 7.12 -12.96 0.92
C PHE A 173 6.88 -14.38 1.43
N CYS A 174 5.72 -14.60 2.04
CA CYS A 174 5.26 -15.90 2.52
C CYS A 174 4.32 -16.53 1.48
N THR A 175 4.59 -17.74 1.01
CA THR A 175 3.78 -18.43 -0.03
C THR A 175 3.51 -19.89 0.35
N TRP A 176 2.33 -20.41 -0.01
CA TRP A 176 1.94 -21.80 0.27
C TRP A 176 1.06 -22.44 -0.83
N HIS A 177 1.07 -21.90 -2.05
CA HIS A 177 0.29 -22.46 -3.16
C HIS A 177 0.77 -23.84 -3.63
N ASP A 178 2.07 -24.16 -3.48
CA ASP A 178 2.65 -25.43 -3.92
C ASP A 178 3.01 -26.39 -2.77
N GLY A 179 2.61 -26.08 -1.53
CA GLY A 179 3.02 -26.88 -0.38
C GLY A 179 3.02 -26.08 0.93
N PRO A 180 3.76 -26.55 1.95
CA PRO A 180 3.85 -25.86 3.22
C PRO A 180 4.33 -24.41 3.06
N PRO A 181 3.92 -23.50 3.96
CA PRO A 181 4.35 -22.12 3.93
C PRO A 181 5.88 -21.96 3.90
N ARG A 182 6.37 -21.25 2.88
CA ARG A 182 7.76 -20.84 2.74
C ARG A 182 7.85 -19.32 2.77
N VAL A 183 8.90 -18.81 3.42
CA VAL A 183 9.16 -17.37 3.49
C VAL A 183 10.45 -17.05 2.75
N GLU A 184 10.37 -16.10 1.83
CA GLU A 184 11.48 -15.60 1.03
C GLU A 184 11.70 -14.12 1.34
N ILE A 185 12.96 -13.73 1.53
CA ILE A 185 13.33 -12.35 1.81
C ILE A 185 14.20 -11.84 0.66
N GLY A 186 13.79 -10.74 0.04
CA GLY A 186 14.51 -10.09 -1.04
C GLY A 186 14.71 -8.61 -0.79
N THR A 187 15.87 -8.10 -1.17
CA THR A 187 16.22 -6.67 -1.10
C THR A 187 16.49 -6.15 -2.50
N TYR A 188 16.01 -4.95 -2.83
CA TYR A 188 16.13 -4.35 -4.16
C TYR A 188 16.19 -2.83 -4.13
#